data_AF-A0A3N5I816-F1
#
_entry.id   AF-A0A3N5I816-F1
#
_cell.length_a   1.000
_cell.length_b   1.000
_cell.length_c   1.000
_cell.angle_alpha   90.00
_cell.angle_beta   90.00
_cell.angle_gamma   90.00
#
_symmetry.space_group_name_H-M   'P 1'
#
loop_
_entity.id
_entity.type
_entity.pdbx_description
1 polymer ?
#
loop_
_entity_poly.entity_id
_entity_poly.type
_entity_poly.pdbx_seq_one_letter_code
_entity_poly.pdbx_strand_id
1 'polypeptide(L)'
;MAKVSVFVDADIFIDYFNTSLFHALFDSTRFTVYYFIATKKELLTKPGLPDAERESILAELSRCRLIPLADSIAARYSDLRRLHPSLG
;
A
#
# COMPACT_ATOMS: atom_id res chain seq x y z
N MET A 1 3.64 14.89 -20.04
CA MET A 1 4.48 13.72 -19.71
C MET A 1 3.59 12.63 -19.13
N ALA A 2 3.84 11.36 -19.45
CA ALA A 2 3.06 10.24 -18.89
C ALA A 2 3.32 10.14 -17.37
N LYS A 3 2.26 9.84 -16.60
CA LYS A 3 2.40 9.59 -15.16
C LYS A 3 3.15 8.27 -14.93
N VAL A 4 3.97 8.25 -13.89
CA VAL A 4 4.69 7.04 -13.47
C VAL A 4 3.80 6.25 -12.52
N SER A 5 3.49 5.01 -12.86
CA SER A 5 2.75 4.09 -11.98
C SER A 5 3.71 3.46 -10.98
N VAL A 6 3.42 3.56 -9.69
CA VAL A 6 4.24 3.00 -8.61
C VAL A 6 3.35 2.15 -7.72
N PHE A 7 3.78 0.92 -7.45
CA PHE A 7 3.13 0.05 -6.47
C PHE A 7 3.88 0.13 -5.15
N VAL A 8 3.15 0.35 -4.05
CA VAL A 8 3.71 0.76 -2.76
C VAL A 8 3.25 -0.18 -1.65
N ASP A 9 4.20 -0.54 -0.77
CA ASP A 9 4.00 -1.39 0.39
C ASP A 9 3.63 -0.59 1.66
N ALA A 10 3.17 -1.27 2.71
CA ALA A 10 2.73 -0.65 3.97
C ALA A 10 3.83 0.19 4.63
N ASP A 11 5.08 -0.28 4.65
CA ASP A 11 6.18 0.44 5.29
C ASP A 11 6.43 1.83 4.67
N ILE A 12 6.28 1.96 3.35
CA ILE A 12 6.44 3.26 2.67
C ILE A 12 5.31 4.22 3.06
N PHE A 13 4.08 3.72 3.27
CA PHE A 13 3.00 4.53 3.82
C PHE A 13 3.29 4.92 5.27
N ILE A 14 3.80 3.99 6.09
CA ILE A 14 4.16 4.24 7.50
C ILE A 14 5.24 5.33 7.58
N ASP A 15 6.27 5.25 6.75
CA ASP A 15 7.32 6.26 6.67
C ASP A 15 6.75 7.61 6.22
N TYR A 16 5.87 7.61 5.23
CA TYR A 16 5.18 8.82 4.78
C TYR A 16 4.36 9.50 5.89
N PHE A 17 3.54 8.73 6.61
CA PHE A 17 2.70 9.28 7.68
C PHE A 17 3.52 9.77 8.88
N ASN A 18 4.61 9.09 9.23
CA ASN A 18 5.35 9.36 10.47
C ASN A 18 6.53 10.32 10.32
N THR A 19 7.18 10.35 9.15
CA THR A 19 8.51 10.97 9.00
C THR A 19 8.59 11.98 7.87
N SER A 20 7.50 12.22 7.14
CA SER A 20 7.48 13.07 5.95
C SER A 20 8.42 12.57 4.83
N LEU A 21 8.91 11.33 4.92
CA LEU A 21 9.58 10.69 3.81
C LEU A 21 8.57 10.46 2.67
N PHE A 22 9.06 10.40 1.43
CA PHE A 22 8.23 10.12 0.26
C PHE A 22 7.11 11.15 -0.06
N HIS A 23 7.08 12.37 0.52
CA HIS A 23 6.14 13.42 0.08
C HIS A 23 6.20 13.68 -1.44
N ALA A 24 7.40 13.64 -2.04
CA ALA A 24 7.56 13.79 -3.49
C ALA A 24 6.85 12.69 -4.31
N LEU A 25 6.59 11.52 -3.72
CA LEU A 25 5.84 10.43 -4.32
C LEU A 25 4.32 10.65 -4.19
N PHE A 26 3.83 11.00 -3.00
CA PHE A 26 2.40 11.08 -2.69
C PHE A 26 1.76 12.42 -3.06
N ASP A 27 2.49 13.52 -2.94
CA ASP A 27 1.96 14.88 -3.20
C ASP A 27 2.18 15.34 -4.65
N SER A 28 2.95 14.60 -5.43
CA SER A 28 3.21 14.93 -6.83
C SER A 28 2.14 14.36 -7.76
N THR A 29 1.65 15.18 -8.69
CA THR A 29 0.76 14.73 -9.78
C THR A 29 1.47 13.86 -10.82
N ARG A 30 2.81 13.73 -10.73
CA ARG A 30 3.63 12.90 -11.62
C ARG A 30 3.40 11.40 -11.40
N PHE A 31 3.00 11.00 -10.20
CA PHE A 31 2.85 9.59 -9.86
C PHE A 31 1.38 9.17 -9.82
N THR A 32 1.15 7.90 -10.15
CA THR A 32 -0.09 7.19 -9.82
C THR A 32 0.28 6.07 -8.87
N VAL A 33 -0.05 6.25 -7.60
CA VAL A 33 0.30 5.30 -6.54
C VAL A 33 -0.76 4.20 -6.49
N TYR A 34 -0.31 2.97 -6.51
CA TYR A 34 -1.11 1.77 -6.33
C TYR A 34 -0.72 1.09 -5.02
N TYR A 35 -1.69 0.47 -4.34
CA TYR A 35 -1.44 -0.32 -3.14
C TYR A 35 -2.35 -1.55 -3.13
N PHE A 36 -1.92 -2.63 -2.48
CA PHE A 36 -2.71 -3.85 -2.42
C PHE A 36 -3.68 -3.85 -1.23
N ILE A 37 -4.78 -4.59 -1.33
CA ILE A 37 -5.78 -4.64 -0.26
C ILE A 37 -5.19 -5.07 1.10
N ALA A 38 -4.14 -5.90 1.12
CA ALA A 38 -3.46 -6.28 2.36
C ALA A 38 -2.78 -5.08 3.04
N THR A 39 -2.18 -4.15 2.28
CA THR A 39 -1.58 -2.92 2.79
C THR A 39 -2.60 -2.08 3.56
N LYS A 40 -3.82 -1.93 3.02
CA LYS A 40 -4.90 -1.22 3.73
C LYS A 40 -5.30 -1.93 5.02
N LYS A 41 -5.37 -3.27 5.01
CA LYS A 41 -5.66 -4.03 6.22
C LYS A 41 -4.57 -3.78 7.27
N GLU A 42 -3.30 -3.94 6.89
CA GLU A 42 -2.15 -3.78 7.77
C GLU A 42 -2.13 -2.41 8.46
N LEU A 43 -2.25 -1.32 7.69
CA LEU A 43 -2.29 0.05 8.22
C LEU A 43 -3.44 0.27 9.22
N LEU A 44 -4.62 -0.28 8.93
CA LEU A 44 -5.84 -0.02 9.72
C LEU A 44 -6.02 -0.96 10.91
N THR A 45 -5.28 -2.08 10.96
CA THR A 45 -5.33 -3.07 12.05
C THR A 45 -4.27 -2.86 13.12
N LYS A 46 -3.46 -1.80 13.00
CA LYS A 46 -2.43 -1.47 14.00
C LYS A 46 -3.09 -1.27 15.39
N PRO A 47 -2.66 -2.02 16.43
CA PRO A 47 -3.24 -1.88 17.76
C PRO A 47 -3.05 -0.46 18.31
N GLY A 48 -4.10 0.09 18.93
CA GLY A 48 -4.06 1.43 19.50
C GLY A 48 -4.10 2.58 18.48
N LEU A 49 -4.41 2.30 17.21
CA LEU A 49 -4.59 3.33 16.19
C LEU A 49 -5.74 4.28 16.54
N PRO A 50 -5.47 5.57 16.82
CA PRO A 50 -6.51 6.56 17.11
C PRO A 50 -7.44 6.80 15.92
N ASP A 51 -8.70 7.17 16.19
CA ASP A 51 -9.68 7.41 15.12
C ASP A 51 -9.25 8.53 14.16
N ALA A 52 -8.62 9.60 14.66
CA ALA A 52 -8.09 10.67 13.81
C ALA A 52 -6.97 10.18 12.86
N GLU A 53 -6.12 9.26 13.33
CA GLU A 53 -5.06 8.66 12.50
C GLU A 53 -5.67 7.71 11.47
N ARG A 54 -6.67 6.91 11.87
CA ARG A 54 -7.46 6.06 10.97
C ARG A 54 -8.10 6.87 9.84
N GLU A 55 -8.74 7.99 10.16
CA GLU A 55 -9.35 8.88 9.18
C GLU A 55 -8.31 9.47 8.22
N SER A 56 -7.15 9.89 8.74
CA SER A 56 -6.04 10.41 7.93
C SER A 56 -5.51 9.36 6.95
N ILE A 57 -5.32 8.11 7.40
CA ILE A 57 -4.92 6.99 6.55
C ILE A 57 -5.96 6.75 5.45
N LEU A 58 -7.25 6.71 5.80
CA LEU A 58 -8.32 6.49 4.82
C LEU A 58 -8.40 7.62 3.78
N ALA A 59 -8.22 8.88 4.22
CA ALA A 59 -8.20 10.03 3.33
C ALA A 59 -7.04 9.93 2.32
N GLU A 60 -5.84 9.57 2.76
CA GLU A 60 -4.70 9.43 1.83
C GLU A 60 -4.87 8.23 0.90
N LEU A 61 -5.30 7.07 1.42
CA LEU A 61 -5.55 5.89 0.59
C LEU A 61 -6.61 6.14 -0.49
N SER A 62 -7.59 7.01 -0.23
CA SER A 62 -8.62 7.39 -1.22
C SER A 62 -8.05 8.12 -2.45
N ARG A 63 -6.87 8.75 -2.31
CA ARG A 63 -6.14 9.40 -3.41
C ARG A 63 -5.32 8.40 -4.23
N CYS A 64 -5.08 7.21 -3.68
CA CYS A 64 -4.31 6.14 -4.31
C CYS A 64 -5.24 5.12 -4.99
N ARG A 65 -4.67 4.26 -5.84
CA ARG A 65 -5.40 3.21 -6.56
C ARG A 65 -5.28 1.86 -5.84
N LEU A 66 -6.40 1.38 -5.31
CA LEU A 66 -6.48 0.05 -4.73
C LEU A 66 -6.36 -1.04 -5.80
N ILE A 67 -5.48 -2.00 -5.56
CA ILE A 67 -5.44 -3.29 -6.25
C ILE A 67 -6.14 -4.32 -5.35
N PRO A 68 -7.30 -4.87 -5.76
CA PRO A 68 -7.97 -5.91 -4.99
C PRO A 68 -7.22 -7.24 -5.08
N LEU A 69 -7.49 -8.14 -4.13
CA LEU A 69 -7.09 -9.54 -4.27
C LEU A 69 -7.93 -10.18 -5.39
N ALA A 70 -7.28 -10.41 -6.53
CA ALA A 70 -7.85 -11.13 -7.67
C ALA A 70 -7.34 -12.58 -7.70
N ASP A 71 -8.13 -13.47 -8.29
CA ASP A 71 -7.78 -14.90 -8.39
C ASP A 71 -6.44 -15.12 -9.10
N SER A 72 -6.12 -14.31 -10.11
CA SER A 72 -4.83 -14.35 -10.81
C SER A 72 -3.65 -13.99 -9.90
N ILE A 73 -3.83 -13.03 -8.99
CA ILE A 73 -2.83 -12.64 -7.99
C ILE A 73 -2.67 -13.76 -6.98
N ALA A 74 -3.77 -14.33 -6.49
CA ALA A 74 -3.75 -15.43 -5.52
C ALA A 74 -3.06 -16.68 -6.08
N ALA A 75 -3.37 -17.05 -7.33
CA ALA A 75 -2.75 -18.17 -8.02
C ALA A 75 -1.24 -17.94 -8.19
N ARG A 76 -0.85 -16.77 -8.70
CA ARG A 76 0.57 -16.43 -8.88
C ARG A 76 1.34 -16.41 -7.56
N TYR A 77 0.75 -15.87 -6.50
CA TYR A 77 1.36 -15.88 -5.17
C TYR A 77 1.53 -17.31 -4.64
N SER A 78 0.52 -18.16 -4.82
CA SER A 78 0.59 -19.58 -4.41
C SER A 78 1.69 -20.33 -5.16
N ASP A 79 1.86 -20.08 -6.46
CA ASP A 79 2.96 -20.63 -7.26
C ASP A 79 4.32 -20.19 -6.72
N LEU A 80 4.48 -18.89 -6.45
CA LEU A 80 5.72 -18.33 -5.89
C LEU A 80 6.03 -18.94 -4.52
N ARG A 81 5.03 -19.13 -3.66
CA ARG A 81 5.22 -19.74 -2.33
C ARG A 81 5.64 -21.20 -2.42
N ARG A 82 5.14 -21.96 -3.40
CA ARG A 82 5.59 -23.34 -3.66
C ARG A 82 7.04 -23.40 -4.15
N LEU A 83 7.45 -22.44 -4.98
CA LEU A 83 8.83 -22.34 -5.49
C LEU A 83 9.82 -21.88 -4.40
N HIS A 84 9.35 -21.11 -3.43
CA HIS A 84 10.16 -20.54 -2.36
C HIS A 84 9.60 -20.92 -0.98
N PRO A 85 9.66 -22.21 -0.58
CA PRO A 85 9.06 -22.69 0.67
C PRO A 85 9.70 -22.09 1.93
N SER A 86 10.92 -21.55 1.84
CA SER A 86 11.62 -20.88 2.95
C SER A 86 11.10 -19.48 3.25
N LEU A 87 10.22 -18.91 2.41
CA LEU A 87 9.61 -17.59 2.60
C LEU A 87 8.25 -17.66 3.31
N GLY A 88 7.90 -18.81 3.89
CA GLY A 88 6.54 -19.17 4.31
C GLY A 88 6.36 -19.40 5.80
#